data_AF-A0A2V7N9P0-F1
#
_entry.id   AF-A0A2V7N9P0-F1
#
_cell.length_a   1.000
_cell.length_b   1.000
_cell.length_c   1.000
_cell.angle_alpha   90.00
_cell.angle_beta   90.00
_cell.angle_gamma   90.00
#
_symmetry.space_group_name_H-M   'P 1'
#
loop_
_entity.id
_entity.type
_entity.pdbx_description
1 polymer ?
#
loop_
_entity_poly.entity_id
_entity_poly.type
_entity_poly.pdbx_seq_one_letter_code
_entity_poly.pdbx_strand_id
1 'polypeptide(L)'
;TVTMTAGWQKVFSADPRLGFLAHAASLAGSPNPDTGRLIFNDRLNTFVALLFMVVVTVLIGTSLREWWLVLSGRKRAETHEAPYVETAYAAGD
;
A
#
# COMPACT_ATOMS: atom_id res chain seq x y z
N THR A 1 -6.45 5.06 4.91
CA THR A 1 -5.24 5.53 5.61
C THR A 1 -4.77 4.60 6.72
N VAL A 2 -5.67 3.89 7.41
CA VAL A 2 -5.36 2.94 8.51
C VAL A 2 -4.19 2.00 8.21
N THR A 3 -4.17 1.35 7.04
CA THR A 3 -3.12 0.40 6.64
C THR A 3 -1.74 1.07 6.51
N MET A 4 -1.69 2.32 6.10
CA MET A 4 -0.43 3.05 5.91
C MET A 4 0.18 3.45 7.25
N THR A 5 -0.65 3.96 8.15
CA THR A 5 -0.26 4.26 9.54
C THR A 5 0.12 3.00 10.30
N ALA A 6 -0.59 1.90 10.11
CA ALA A 6 -0.25 0.61 10.71
C ALA A 6 1.09 0.08 10.18
N GLY A 7 1.36 0.21 8.87
CA GLY A 7 2.65 -0.14 8.27
C GLY A 7 3.80 0.69 8.85
N TRP A 8 3.61 2.00 9.00
CA TRP A 8 4.59 2.87 9.64
C TRP A 8 4.91 2.44 11.08
N GLN A 9 3.87 2.15 11.87
CA GLN A 9 4.03 1.64 13.24
C GLN A 9 4.75 0.29 13.26
N LYS A 10 4.45 -0.61 12.32
CA LYS A 10 5.07 -1.93 12.23
C LYS A 10 6.58 -1.87 11.94
N VAL A 11 7.03 -0.84 11.20
CA VAL A 11 8.46 -0.66 10.91
C VAL A 11 9.20 0.09 12.03
N PHE A 12 8.64 1.20 12.50
CA PHE A 12 9.35 2.18 13.34
C PHE A 12 8.91 2.24 14.80
N SER A 13 7.93 1.44 15.24
CA SER A 13 7.53 1.42 16.65
C SER A 13 8.71 1.05 17.55
N ALA A 14 8.89 1.79 18.64
CA ALA A 14 9.89 1.51 19.66
C ALA A 14 9.55 0.28 20.52
N ASP A 15 8.27 -0.13 20.55
CA ASP A 15 7.84 -1.36 21.20
C ASP A 15 8.29 -2.58 20.36
N PRO A 16 9.17 -3.46 20.89
CA PRO A 16 9.64 -4.67 20.21
C PRO A 16 8.53 -5.65 19.80
N ARG A 17 7.34 -5.57 20.42
CA ARG A 17 6.18 -6.40 20.04
C ARG A 17 5.52 -5.93 18.75
N LEU A 18 5.73 -4.66 18.41
CA LEU A 18 5.10 -4.01 17.27
C LEU A 18 6.10 -3.77 16.14
N GLY A 19 7.26 -3.20 16.47
CA GLY A 19 8.28 -2.72 15.53
C GLY A 19 9.32 -3.75 15.17
N PHE A 20 9.55 -3.99 13.87
CA PHE A 20 10.59 -4.92 13.41
C PHE A 20 12.00 -4.50 13.81
N LEU A 21 12.33 -3.20 13.73
CA LEU A 21 13.65 -2.70 14.12
C LEU A 21 13.89 -2.81 15.63
N ALA A 22 12.87 -2.51 16.43
CA ALA A 22 12.92 -2.67 17.89
C ALA A 22 13.00 -4.14 18.30
N HIS A 23 12.28 -5.03 17.61
CA HIS A 23 12.37 -6.47 17.81
C HIS A 23 13.79 -6.98 17.54
N ALA A 24 14.36 -6.66 16.38
CA ALA A 24 15.74 -7.01 16.03
C ALA A 24 16.76 -6.52 17.07
N ALA A 25 16.60 -5.29 17.59
CA ALA A 25 17.47 -4.75 18.62
C ALA A 25 17.32 -5.48 19.96
N SER A 26 16.10 -5.85 20.34
CA SER A 26 15.82 -6.58 21.59
C SER A 26 16.40 -8.00 21.60
N LEU A 27 16.60 -8.59 20.41
CA LEU A 27 17.21 -9.90 20.24
C LEU A 27 18.74 -9.87 20.32
N ALA A 28 19.38 -8.70 20.17
CA ALA A 28 20.83 -8.58 20.22
C ALA A 28 21.37 -8.98 21.60
N GLY A 29 22.16 -10.06 21.66
CA GLY A 29 22.70 -10.61 22.91
C GLY A 29 21.90 -11.76 23.52
N SER A 30 20.82 -12.20 22.86
CA SER A 30 20.11 -13.42 23.26
C SER A 30 21.00 -14.67 23.07
N PRO A 31 21.04 -15.60 24.04
CA PRO A 31 21.82 -16.84 23.93
C PRO A 31 21.18 -17.88 22.99
N ASN A 32 20.00 -17.57 22.42
CA ASN A 32 19.32 -18.48 21.51
C ASN A 32 20.08 -18.60 20.18
N PRO A 33 20.38 -19.82 19.68
CA PRO A 33 21.03 -20.03 18.37
C PRO A 33 20.26 -19.43 17.19
N ASP A 34 18.93 -19.29 17.27
CA ASP A 34 18.10 -18.75 16.19
C ASP A 34 18.11 -17.21 16.10
N THR A 35 18.72 -16.54 17.06
CA THR A 35 18.75 -15.07 17.18
C THR A 35 19.21 -14.38 15.89
N GLY A 36 20.27 -14.90 15.25
CA GLY A 36 20.80 -14.31 14.01
C GLY A 36 19.78 -14.35 12.86
N ARG A 37 19.01 -15.45 12.74
CA ARG A 37 17.98 -15.60 11.70
C ARG A 37 16.81 -14.66 11.93
N LEU A 38 16.39 -14.49 13.18
CA LEU A 38 15.29 -13.60 13.56
C LEU A 38 15.64 -12.13 13.27
N ILE A 39 16.84 -11.68 13.66
CA ILE A 39 17.33 -10.32 13.36
C ILE A 39 17.39 -10.07 11.85
N PHE A 40 17.88 -11.06 11.08
CA PHE A 40 17.90 -10.94 9.63
C PHE A 40 16.49 -10.83 9.04
N ASN A 41 15.56 -11.67 9.51
CA ASN A 41 14.18 -11.63 9.07
C ASN A 41 13.52 -10.27 9.34
N ASP A 42 13.71 -9.71 10.54
CA ASP A 42 13.16 -8.39 10.88
C ASP A 42 13.71 -7.26 10.00
N ARG A 43 15.01 -7.32 9.65
CA ARG A 43 15.63 -6.35 8.72
C ARG A 43 15.07 -6.50 7.31
N LEU A 44 14.93 -7.73 6.82
CA LEU A 44 14.32 -8.00 5.52
C LEU A 44 12.87 -7.53 5.48
N ASN A 45 12.11 -7.82 6.53
CA ASN A 45 10.72 -7.44 6.65
C ASN A 45 10.54 -5.92 6.70
N THR A 46 11.42 -5.22 7.43
CA THR A 46 11.49 -3.75 7.42
C THR A 46 11.69 -3.22 6.00
N PHE A 47 12.64 -3.78 5.25
CA PHE A 47 12.90 -3.37 3.87
C PHE A 47 11.70 -3.61 2.95
N VAL A 48 11.12 -4.81 2.97
CA VAL A 48 9.98 -5.20 2.13
C VAL A 48 8.74 -4.34 2.46
N ALA A 49 8.47 -4.09 3.74
CA ALA A 49 7.36 -3.25 4.16
C ALA A 49 7.50 -1.81 3.67
N LEU A 50 8.69 -1.22 3.79
CA LEU A 50 8.95 0.15 3.28
C LEU A 50 8.81 0.22 1.76
N LEU A 51 9.35 -0.77 1.03
CA LEU A 51 9.21 -0.85 -0.42
C LEU A 51 7.74 -0.89 -0.83
N PHE A 52 6.95 -1.76 -0.19
CA PHE A 52 5.52 -1.86 -0.45
C PHE A 52 4.79 -0.53 -0.20
N MET A 53 5.05 0.13 0.94
CA MET A 53 4.46 1.43 1.26
C MET A 53 4.83 2.50 0.22
N VAL A 54 6.08 2.53 -0.27
CA VAL A 54 6.48 3.46 -1.33
C VAL A 54 5.67 3.22 -2.61
N VAL A 55 5.56 1.96 -3.05
CA VAL A 55 4.79 1.60 -4.25
C VAL A 55 3.32 2.02 -4.11
N VAL A 56 2.70 1.75 -2.97
CA VAL A 56 1.31 2.15 -2.69
C VAL A 56 1.16 3.67 -2.70
N THR A 57 2.12 4.40 -2.12
CA THR A 57 2.10 5.88 -2.13
C THR A 57 2.18 6.44 -3.54
N VAL A 58 3.06 5.89 -4.38
CA VAL A 58 3.20 6.28 -5.78
C VAL A 58 1.90 5.99 -6.54
N LEU A 59 1.32 4.81 -6.36
CA LEU A 59 0.06 4.43 -7.02
C LEU A 59 -1.08 5.36 -6.63
N ILE A 60 -1.24 5.66 -5.34
CA ILE A 60 -2.26 6.62 -4.88
C ILE A 60 -1.99 8.01 -5.48
N GLY A 61 -0.73 8.44 -5.51
CA GLY A 61 -0.33 9.72 -6.09
C GLY A 61 -0.63 9.82 -7.59
N THR A 62 -0.37 8.78 -8.37
CA THR A 62 -0.68 8.75 -9.80
C THR A 62 -2.18 8.71 -10.05
N SER A 63 -2.94 7.93 -9.29
CA SER A 63 -4.41 7.90 -9.38
C SER A 63 -5.04 9.26 -9.04
N LEU A 64 -4.62 9.90 -7.95
CA LEU A 64 -5.11 11.22 -7.56
C LEU A 64 -4.74 12.29 -8.61
N ARG A 65 -3.51 12.23 -9.14
CA ARG A 65 -3.07 13.14 -10.22
C ARG A 65 -3.94 12.98 -11.45
N GLU A 66 -4.22 11.76 -11.86
CA GLU A 66 -5.05 11.46 -13.02
C GLU A 66 -6.47 11.97 -12.83
N TRP A 67 -7.09 11.70 -11.67
CA TRP A 67 -8.41 12.24 -11.32
C TRP A 67 -8.42 13.78 -11.33
N TRP A 68 -7.39 14.41 -10.77
CA TRP A 68 -7.27 15.86 -10.78
C TRP A 68 -7.16 16.44 -12.20
N LEU A 69 -6.38 15.80 -13.08
CA LEU A 69 -6.24 16.22 -14.47
C LEU A 69 -7.55 16.11 -15.26
N VAL A 70 -8.30 15.02 -15.04
CA VAL A 70 -9.62 14.82 -15.64
C VAL A 70 -10.63 15.84 -15.10
N LEU A 71 -10.74 15.98 -13.78
CA LEU A 71 -11.68 16.92 -13.14
C LEU A 71 -11.38 18.39 -13.44
N SER A 72 -10.10 18.75 -13.60
CA SER A 72 -9.70 20.12 -13.95
C SER A 72 -9.84 20.44 -15.44
N GLY A 73 -10.42 19.53 -16.25
CA GLY A 73 -10.63 19.73 -17.69
C GLY A 73 -9.33 19.74 -18.52
N ARG A 74 -8.18 19.47 -17.89
CA ARG A 74 -6.87 19.42 -18.54
C ARG A 74 -6.64 18.12 -19.31
N LYS A 75 -7.48 17.12 -19.08
CA LYS A 75 -7.50 15.84 -19.82
C LYS A 75 -8.95 15.47 -20.12
N ARG A 76 -9.25 15.08 -21.38
CA ARG A 76 -10.57 14.55 -21.74
C ARG A 76 -10.74 13.19 -21.07
N ALA A 77 -11.87 12.97 -20.40
CA ALA A 77 -12.29 11.65 -19.94
C ALA A 77 -12.66 10.82 -21.17
N GLU A 78 -11.74 9.98 -21.66
CA GLU A 78 -12.02 9.05 -22.76
C GLU A 78 -12.71 7.80 -22.21
N THR A 79 -14.01 7.71 -22.41
CA THR A 79 -14.83 6.54 -22.08
C THR A 79 -14.76 5.52 -23.23
N HIS A 80 -14.38 4.28 -22.92
CA HIS A 80 -14.37 3.17 -23.88
C HIS A 80 -15.69 2.37 -23.86
N GLU A 81 -16.76 2.97 -23.32
CA GLU A 81 -18.08 2.35 -23.31
C GLU A 81 -18.67 2.32 -24.71
N ALA A 82 -19.36 1.23 -25.06
CA ALA A 82 -20.10 1.14 -26.30
C ALA A 82 -21.17 2.24 -26.33
N PRO A 83 -21.47 2.84 -27.51
CA PRO A 83 -22.52 3.84 -27.63
C PRO A 83 -23.80 3.32 -26.99
N TYR A 84 -24.44 4.14 -26.16
CA TYR A 84 -25.72 3.81 -25.58
C TYR A 84 -26.73 3.53 -26.70
N VAL A 85 -27.27 2.31 -26.74
CA VAL A 85 -28.36 1.91 -27.63
C VAL A 85 -29.59 1.68 -26.78
N GLU A 86 -30.65 2.48 -26.98
CA GLU A 86 -31.93 2.26 -26.32
C GLU A 86 -32.49 0.90 -26.72
N THR A 87 -32.73 0.04 -25.74
CA THR A 87 -33.37 -1.26 -25.97
C THR A 87 -34.87 -1.08 -26.19
N ALA A 88 -35.35 -1.35 -27.40
CA ALA A 88 -36.75 -1.23 -27.82
C ALA A 88 -37.70 -2.33 -27.28
N TYR A 89 -37.49 -2.84 -26.06
CA TYR A 89 -38.29 -3.93 -25.48
C TYR A 89 -39.57 -3.47 -24.75
N ALA A 90 -40.13 -2.31 -25.07
CA ALA A 90 -41.38 -1.83 -24.48
C ALA A 90 -42.36 -1.23 -25.50
N ALA A 91 -42.43 -1.82 -26.69
CA ALA A 91 -43.52 -1.61 -27.64
C ALA A 91 -44.11 -2.96 -28.10
N GLY A 92 -44.43 -3.84 -27.14
CA GLY A 92 -45.71 -4.56 -27.18
C GLY A 92 -46.65 -3.73 -26.31
N ASP A 93 -47.86 -3.37 -26.71
CA ASP A 93 -48.86 -4.13 -27.47
C ASP A 93 -49.65 -3.21 -28.42
#